data_AF-A0A843EWZ7-F1
#
_entry.id   AF-A0A843EWZ7-F1
#
_cell.length_a   1.000
_cell.length_b   1.000
_cell.length_c   1.000
_cell.angle_alpha   90.00
_cell.angle_beta   90.00
_cell.angle_gamma   90.00
#
_symmetry.space_group_name_H-M   'P 1'
#
loop_
_entity.id
_entity.type
_entity.pdbx_description
1 polymer ?
#
loop_
_entity_poly.entity_id
_entity_poly.type
_entity_poly.pdbx_seq_one_letter_code
_entity_poly.pdbx_strand_id
1 'polypeptide(L)'
;MRLKDQEFLKYCHLDVDWDIPSVSSEDLPEEFDQKAVKLVDLFRRKTANIPYECMLFFDYKTGEIIYCFVEDNLDGKIREEINEFYFEGKNVASIHNHPKGFLSAPSGKNFQILEIENEDYELICGHDEFWILEAKGVFDKEIVEEIREKAQFFYFHSINFEKNAENKIYGDSLLKYINNKVKNNIKLIKVRYH
;
A
#
# COMPACT_ATOMS: atom_id res chain seq x y z
N MET A 1 0.83 -11.05 -26.90
CA MET A 1 -0.31 -10.25 -26.42
C MET A 1 -0.50 -10.65 -24.96
N ARG A 2 0.07 -9.90 -24.01
CA ARG A 2 0.06 -10.30 -22.59
C ARG A 2 -1.21 -9.71 -21.96
N LEU A 3 -1.90 -10.47 -21.12
CA LEU A 3 -2.98 -9.97 -20.24
C LEU A 3 -2.57 -8.68 -19.48
N LYS A 4 -1.26 -8.48 -19.30
CA LYS A 4 -0.58 -7.28 -18.79
C LYS A 4 -0.90 -5.96 -19.52
N ASP A 5 -1.31 -6.02 -20.79
CA ASP A 5 -1.64 -4.80 -21.54
C ASP A 5 -3.05 -4.29 -21.21
N GLN A 6 -4.01 -5.17 -20.90
CA GLN A 6 -5.41 -4.74 -20.73
C GLN A 6 -5.63 -4.01 -19.40
N GLU A 7 -5.15 -4.54 -18.28
CA GLU A 7 -5.29 -3.87 -16.98
C GLU A 7 -4.49 -2.57 -16.92
N PHE A 8 -3.28 -2.57 -17.51
CA PHE A 8 -2.49 -1.36 -17.62
C PHE A 8 -3.17 -0.29 -18.50
N LEU A 9 -3.77 -0.69 -19.63
CA LEU A 9 -4.55 0.23 -20.46
C LEU A 9 -5.77 0.76 -19.71
N LYS A 10 -6.51 -0.08 -18.97
CA LYS A 10 -7.62 0.37 -18.11
C LYS A 10 -7.14 1.44 -17.13
N TYR A 11 -6.05 1.19 -16.40
CA TYR A 11 -5.45 2.17 -15.48
C TYR A 11 -5.07 3.48 -16.18
N CYS A 12 -4.42 3.40 -17.35
CA CYS A 12 -4.05 4.57 -18.13
C CYS A 12 -5.27 5.43 -18.48
N HIS A 13 -6.41 4.80 -18.77
CA HIS A 13 -7.66 5.46 -19.14
C HIS A 13 -8.52 5.94 -17.97
N LEU A 14 -8.14 5.67 -16.71
CA LEU A 14 -8.83 6.26 -15.56
C LEU A 14 -8.73 7.80 -15.59
N ASP A 15 -9.82 8.47 -15.28
CA ASP A 15 -9.81 9.93 -15.14
C ASP A 15 -8.94 10.37 -13.95
N VAL A 16 -8.36 11.56 -14.07
CA VAL A 16 -7.54 12.14 -13.00
C VAL A 16 -8.39 13.18 -12.27
N ASP A 17 -8.60 12.97 -10.97
CA ASP A 17 -9.23 13.95 -10.12
C ASP A 17 -8.18 14.95 -9.60
N TRP A 18 -8.25 16.18 -10.10
CA TRP A 18 -7.30 17.24 -9.73
C TRP A 18 -7.63 17.91 -8.40
N ASP A 19 -8.84 17.72 -7.87
CA ASP A 19 -9.27 18.28 -6.58
C ASP A 19 -8.69 17.49 -5.39
N ILE A 20 -8.22 16.27 -5.67
CA ILE A 20 -7.60 15.37 -4.70
C ILE A 20 -6.18 15.90 -4.33
N PRO A 21 -5.84 16.15 -3.04
CA PRO A 21 -4.59 16.82 -2.63
C PRO A 21 -3.32 16.18 -3.20
N SER A 22 -2.28 16.90 -3.61
CA SER A 22 -1.11 16.23 -4.20
C SER A 22 -0.30 15.41 -3.19
N VAL A 23 0.34 14.34 -3.66
CA VAL A 23 1.50 13.71 -2.99
C VAL A 23 2.78 14.29 -3.59
N SER A 24 3.70 14.68 -2.72
CA SER A 24 4.98 15.29 -3.06
C SER A 24 6.15 14.43 -2.60
N SER A 25 7.37 14.86 -2.93
CA SER A 25 8.58 14.18 -2.46
C SER A 25 8.77 14.26 -0.93
N GLU A 26 8.16 15.24 -0.27
CA GLU A 26 8.23 15.38 1.20
C GLU A 26 7.37 14.34 1.93
N ASP A 27 6.40 13.75 1.23
CA ASP A 27 5.50 12.74 1.76
C ASP A 27 6.05 11.31 1.63
N LEU A 28 7.13 11.13 0.86
CA LEU A 28 7.70 9.82 0.50
C LEU A 28 9.13 9.67 1.03
N PRO A 29 9.64 8.44 1.17
CA PRO A 29 11.06 8.22 1.48
C PRO A 29 11.95 8.95 0.46
N GLU A 30 13.00 9.62 0.95
CA GLU A 30 13.89 10.49 0.15
C GLU A 30 14.50 9.80 -1.07
N GLU A 31 14.50 8.48 -1.06
CA GLU A 31 15.15 7.65 -2.05
C GLU A 31 14.27 7.34 -3.28
N PHE A 32 13.00 7.75 -3.24
CA PHE A 32 12.08 7.66 -4.36
C PHE A 32 12.50 8.67 -5.45
N ASP A 33 12.65 8.18 -6.68
CA ASP A 33 12.92 9.05 -7.83
C ASP A 33 11.71 9.96 -8.14
N GLN A 34 11.99 11.12 -8.72
CA GLN A 34 10.95 12.10 -9.09
C GLN A 34 9.88 11.53 -10.03
N LYS A 35 10.22 10.54 -10.87
CA LYS A 35 9.22 9.83 -11.70
C LYS A 35 8.33 8.91 -10.86
N ALA A 36 8.90 8.24 -9.85
CA ALA A 36 8.14 7.43 -8.91
C ALA A 36 7.19 8.29 -8.06
N VAL A 37 7.65 9.45 -7.57
CA VAL A 37 6.79 10.42 -6.87
C VAL A 37 5.59 10.83 -7.73
N LYS A 38 5.84 11.20 -9.00
CA LYS A 38 4.76 11.54 -9.94
C LYS A 38 3.80 10.38 -10.22
N LEU A 39 4.32 9.15 -10.27
CA LEU A 39 3.50 7.95 -10.45
C LEU A 39 2.57 7.76 -9.24
N VAL A 40 3.08 7.90 -8.02
CA VAL A 40 2.29 7.79 -6.78
C VAL A 40 1.21 8.86 -6.72
N ASP A 41 1.55 10.13 -7.02
CA ASP A 41 0.57 11.23 -7.07
C ASP A 41 -0.53 10.96 -8.10
N LEU A 42 -0.15 10.57 -9.31
CA LEU A 42 -1.09 10.27 -10.38
C LEU A 42 -1.98 9.07 -10.05
N PHE A 43 -1.41 8.01 -9.48
CA PHE A 43 -2.16 6.84 -9.04
C PHE A 43 -3.24 7.26 -8.06
N ARG A 44 -2.88 7.99 -7.01
CA ARG A 44 -3.83 8.44 -6.00
C ARG A 44 -4.95 9.30 -6.59
N ARG A 45 -4.63 10.25 -7.45
CA ARG A 45 -5.63 11.11 -8.12
C ARG A 45 -6.58 10.33 -9.02
N LYS A 46 -6.10 9.23 -9.63
CA LYS A 46 -6.94 8.33 -10.43
C LYS A 46 -7.83 7.43 -9.58
N THR A 47 -7.39 7.05 -8.38
CA THR A 47 -8.02 5.97 -7.60
C THR A 47 -8.71 6.42 -6.31
N ALA A 48 -8.67 7.71 -5.94
CA ALA A 48 -9.25 8.18 -4.68
C ALA A 48 -10.80 8.01 -4.60
N ASN A 49 -11.48 8.00 -5.74
CA ASN A 49 -12.95 8.00 -5.84
C ASN A 49 -13.53 6.76 -6.55
N ILE A 50 -12.68 5.77 -6.90
CA ILE A 50 -13.17 4.52 -7.52
C ILE A 50 -13.72 3.56 -6.46
N PRO A 51 -14.77 2.78 -6.78
CA PRO A 51 -15.41 1.87 -5.83
C PRO A 51 -14.72 0.50 -5.71
N TYR A 52 -13.54 0.33 -6.31
CA TYR A 52 -12.78 -0.92 -6.35
C TYR A 52 -11.30 -0.65 -6.11
N GLU A 53 -10.57 -1.71 -5.76
CA GLU A 53 -9.12 -1.63 -5.54
C GLU A 53 -8.37 -1.71 -6.87
N CYS A 54 -7.35 -0.87 -7.00
CA CYS A 54 -6.30 -0.94 -8.00
C CYS A 54 -4.98 -1.15 -7.27
N MET A 55 -4.02 -1.80 -7.92
CA MET A 55 -2.67 -1.98 -7.39
C MET A 55 -1.64 -1.80 -8.50
N LEU A 56 -0.53 -1.13 -8.19
CA LEU A 56 0.66 -1.10 -9.03
C LEU A 56 1.85 -1.67 -8.26
N PHE A 57 2.71 -2.40 -8.97
CA PHE A 57 4.09 -2.64 -8.57
C PHE A 57 4.97 -1.82 -9.50
N PHE A 58 5.95 -1.10 -8.95
CA PHE A 58 6.82 -0.22 -9.71
C PHE A 58 8.21 -0.17 -9.09
N ASP A 59 9.20 0.18 -9.90
CA ASP A 59 10.54 0.44 -9.42
C ASP A 59 10.62 1.87 -8.86
N TYR A 60 10.80 2.01 -7.54
CA TYR A 60 10.76 3.32 -6.88
C TYR A 60 11.99 4.20 -7.16
N LYS A 61 13.05 3.64 -7.76
CA LYS A 61 14.25 4.39 -8.23
C LYS A 61 14.11 4.93 -9.65
N THR A 62 13.13 4.47 -10.41
CA THR A 62 12.99 4.83 -11.83
C THR A 62 11.59 5.29 -12.22
N GLY A 63 10.58 4.95 -11.41
CA GLY A 63 9.16 5.14 -11.72
C GLY A 63 8.63 4.18 -12.78
N GLU A 64 9.39 3.15 -13.18
CA GLU A 64 8.94 2.15 -14.14
C GLU A 64 7.87 1.25 -13.51
N ILE A 65 6.69 1.17 -14.12
CA ILE A 65 5.64 0.25 -13.70
C ILE A 65 6.04 -1.17 -14.12
N ILE A 66 6.10 -2.07 -13.15
CA ILE A 66 6.43 -3.49 -13.31
C ILE A 66 5.16 -4.30 -13.55
N TYR A 67 4.11 -3.99 -12.78
CA TYR A 67 2.84 -4.71 -12.83
C TYR A 67 1.66 -3.81 -12.43
N CYS A 68 0.47 -4.10 -12.97
CA CYS A 68 -0.76 -3.36 -12.69
C CYS A 68 -1.96 -4.31 -12.57
N PHE A 69 -2.81 -4.06 -11.58
CA PHE A 69 -4.11 -4.68 -11.39
C PHE A 69 -5.18 -3.58 -11.23
N VAL A 70 -6.32 -3.76 -11.89
CA VAL A 70 -7.50 -2.92 -11.75
C VAL A 70 -8.67 -3.85 -11.42
N GLU A 71 -9.43 -3.55 -10.37
CA GLU A 71 -10.55 -4.37 -9.84
C GLU A 71 -10.13 -5.65 -9.07
N ASP A 72 -9.35 -5.55 -7.99
CA ASP A 72 -9.00 -6.68 -7.08
C ASP A 72 -10.18 -7.21 -6.21
N ASN A 73 -11.43 -7.10 -6.67
CA ASN A 73 -12.61 -7.41 -5.85
C ASN A 73 -13.11 -8.85 -5.95
N LEU A 74 -12.33 -9.79 -6.51
CA LEU A 74 -12.74 -11.19 -6.63
C LEU A 74 -11.72 -12.10 -5.91
N ASP A 75 -11.98 -12.33 -4.62
CA ASP A 75 -11.36 -13.37 -3.77
C ASP A 75 -9.94 -13.16 -3.23
N GLY A 76 -9.30 -11.98 -3.41
CA GLY A 76 -7.95 -11.74 -2.89
C GLY A 76 -6.88 -12.63 -3.52
N LYS A 77 -7.10 -13.06 -4.77
CA LYS A 77 -6.22 -13.96 -5.54
C LYS A 77 -4.97 -13.30 -6.10
N ILE A 78 -4.74 -12.02 -5.85
CA ILE A 78 -3.85 -11.22 -6.69
C ILE A 78 -2.36 -11.32 -6.34
N ARG A 79 -1.97 -11.53 -5.07
CA ARG A 79 -0.55 -11.64 -4.71
C ARG A 79 0.06 -13.02 -4.94
N GLU A 80 -0.71 -14.10 -4.79
CA GLU A 80 -0.21 -15.48 -4.97
C GLU A 80 0.16 -15.80 -6.43
N GLU A 81 -0.30 -15.00 -7.40
CA GLU A 81 0.00 -15.18 -8.83
C GLU A 81 1.15 -14.30 -9.34
N ILE A 82 1.72 -13.43 -8.50
CA ILE A 82 2.82 -12.56 -8.90
C ILE A 82 4.10 -13.39 -8.92
N ASN A 83 4.64 -13.57 -10.12
CA ASN A 83 5.88 -14.31 -10.27
C ASN A 83 7.06 -13.42 -9.88
N GLU A 84 7.71 -13.75 -8.77
CA GLU A 84 8.80 -12.95 -8.17
C GLU A 84 9.98 -12.69 -9.12
N PHE A 85 10.15 -13.48 -10.20
CA PHE A 85 11.15 -13.17 -11.23
C PHE A 85 10.97 -11.78 -11.87
N TYR A 86 9.76 -11.20 -11.85
CA TYR A 86 9.52 -9.84 -12.34
C TYR A 86 10.21 -8.77 -11.49
N PHE A 87 10.61 -9.12 -10.27
CA PHE A 87 11.23 -8.21 -9.31
C PHE A 87 12.76 -8.32 -9.28
N GLU A 88 13.34 -9.30 -9.98
CA GLU A 88 14.79 -9.53 -9.99
C GLU A 88 15.54 -8.29 -10.51
N GLY A 89 16.44 -7.76 -9.68
CA GLY A 89 17.24 -6.56 -9.99
C GLY A 89 16.47 -5.24 -9.99
N LYS A 90 15.24 -5.22 -9.46
CA LYS A 90 14.41 -4.02 -9.30
C LYS A 90 14.37 -3.57 -7.84
N ASN A 91 14.08 -2.30 -7.64
CA ASN A 91 13.83 -1.72 -6.32
C ASN A 91 12.31 -1.58 -6.17
N VAL A 92 11.63 -2.61 -5.66
CA VAL A 92 10.15 -2.69 -5.82
C VAL A 92 9.43 -1.95 -4.71
N ALA A 93 8.46 -1.15 -5.11
CA ALA A 93 7.40 -0.64 -4.26
C ALA A 93 6.05 -1.06 -4.85
N SER A 94 5.07 -1.33 -3.99
CA SER A 94 3.67 -1.45 -4.37
C SER A 94 2.85 -0.25 -3.90
N ILE A 95 1.76 0.02 -4.60
CA ILE A 95 0.76 1.00 -4.19
C ILE A 95 -0.64 0.49 -4.51
N HIS A 96 -1.57 0.60 -3.57
CA HIS A 96 -3.00 0.36 -3.81
C HIS A 96 -3.88 1.38 -3.11
N ASN A 97 -5.15 1.44 -3.53
CA ASN A 97 -6.15 2.30 -2.89
C ASN A 97 -7.12 1.48 -2.04
N HIS A 98 -7.58 2.07 -0.93
CA HIS A 98 -8.74 1.58 -0.19
C HIS A 98 -9.97 2.40 -0.60
N PRO A 99 -11.06 1.77 -1.09
CA PRO A 99 -12.26 2.48 -1.49
C PRO A 99 -12.91 3.22 -0.33
N LYS A 100 -13.72 4.24 -0.65
CA LYS A 100 -14.46 5.01 0.35
C LYS A 100 -15.36 4.10 1.20
N GLY A 101 -15.28 4.25 2.51
CA GLY A 101 -16.04 3.46 3.48
C GLY A 101 -15.28 2.26 4.06
N PHE A 102 -14.05 2.01 3.61
CA PHE A 102 -13.14 1.05 4.21
C PHE A 102 -12.18 1.71 5.20
N LEU A 103 -11.60 0.91 6.11
CA LEU A 103 -10.50 1.36 6.95
C LEU A 103 -9.31 1.72 6.06
N SER A 104 -8.65 2.83 6.33
CA SER A 104 -7.54 3.28 5.47
C SER A 104 -6.18 2.78 5.94
N ALA A 105 -6.04 2.39 7.21
CA ALA A 105 -4.80 1.79 7.72
C ALA A 105 -4.55 0.38 7.12
N PRO A 106 -3.29 -0.04 6.94
CA PRO A 106 -2.96 -1.36 6.42
C PRO A 106 -3.54 -2.48 7.28
N SER A 107 -4.18 -3.45 6.62
CA SER A 107 -4.69 -4.68 7.20
C SER A 107 -3.60 -5.74 7.37
N GLY A 108 -3.93 -6.85 8.04
CA GLY A 108 -3.02 -8.01 8.14
C GLY A 108 -2.50 -8.52 6.78
N LYS A 109 -3.32 -8.42 5.72
CA LYS A 109 -2.92 -8.86 4.36
C LYS A 109 -1.80 -8.00 3.77
N ASN A 110 -1.75 -6.71 4.10
CA ASN A 110 -0.72 -5.79 3.61
C ASN A 110 0.67 -6.16 4.15
N PHE A 111 0.77 -6.88 5.26
CA PHE A 111 2.07 -7.37 5.74
C PHE A 111 2.64 -8.55 4.95
N GLN A 112 1.98 -9.00 3.88
CA GLN A 112 2.57 -9.94 2.92
C GLN A 112 3.82 -9.38 2.24
N ILE A 113 3.99 -8.06 2.15
CA ILE A 113 5.25 -7.45 1.68
C ILE A 113 6.48 -7.98 2.44
N LEU A 114 6.34 -8.29 3.73
CA LEU A 114 7.43 -8.78 4.58
C LEU A 114 7.96 -10.17 4.15
N GLU A 115 7.22 -10.86 3.28
CA GLU A 115 7.57 -12.17 2.75
C GLU A 115 8.18 -12.09 1.35
N ILE A 116 8.24 -10.90 0.72
CA ILE A 116 8.70 -10.70 -0.65
C ILE A 116 10.08 -10.03 -0.63
N GLU A 117 11.12 -10.77 -1.03
CA GLU A 117 12.53 -10.35 -0.87
C GLU A 117 12.89 -9.01 -1.52
N ASN A 118 12.25 -8.67 -2.64
CA ASN A 118 12.61 -7.49 -3.44
C ASN A 118 11.64 -6.31 -3.27
N GLU A 119 10.62 -6.41 -2.42
CA GLU A 119 9.63 -5.36 -2.19
C GLU A 119 9.93 -4.60 -0.89
N ASP A 120 10.45 -3.39 -1.02
CA ASP A 120 10.89 -2.57 0.11
C ASP A 120 9.76 -1.71 0.71
N TYR A 121 8.75 -1.38 -0.11
CA TYR A 121 7.70 -0.43 0.23
C TYR A 121 6.32 -0.88 -0.22
N GLU A 122 5.34 -0.73 0.65
CA GLU A 122 3.91 -0.79 0.29
C GLU A 122 3.23 0.52 0.68
N LEU A 123 2.61 1.16 -0.30
CA LEU A 123 1.91 2.43 -0.16
C LEU A 123 0.40 2.19 -0.20
N ILE A 124 -0.33 2.69 0.79
CA ILE A 124 -1.80 2.57 0.84
C ILE A 124 -2.43 3.96 0.77
N CYS A 125 -3.21 4.19 -0.29
CA CYS A 125 -3.99 5.41 -0.47
C CYS A 125 -5.41 5.22 0.08
N GLY A 126 -5.70 5.82 1.23
CA GLY A 126 -7.07 6.09 1.66
C GLY A 126 -7.59 7.41 1.09
N HIS A 127 -8.88 7.68 1.30
CA HIS A 127 -9.51 8.94 0.89
C HIS A 127 -8.86 10.16 1.59
N ASP A 128 -8.69 10.07 2.91
CA ASP A 128 -8.22 11.18 3.77
C ASP A 128 -6.81 10.95 4.35
N GLU A 129 -6.19 9.81 4.04
CA GLU A 129 -4.89 9.44 4.61
C GLU A 129 -4.06 8.58 3.65
N PHE A 130 -2.75 8.65 3.86
CA PHE A 130 -1.74 7.91 3.10
C PHE A 130 -0.88 7.13 4.08
N TRP A 131 -0.60 5.87 3.79
CA TRP A 131 0.22 5.02 4.63
C TRP A 131 1.39 4.46 3.84
N ILE A 132 2.53 4.34 4.51
CA ILE A 132 3.76 3.76 3.95
C ILE A 132 4.24 2.70 4.92
N LEU A 133 4.22 1.45 4.47
CA LEU A 133 4.92 0.36 5.12
C LEU A 133 6.29 0.23 4.46
N GLU A 134 7.34 0.46 5.24
CA GLU A 134 8.74 0.26 4.84
C GLU A 134 9.23 -1.05 5.49
N ALA A 135 9.77 -1.92 4.65
CA ALA A 135 10.20 -3.26 5.03
C ALA A 135 11.34 -3.73 4.13
N LYS A 136 12.57 -3.27 4.43
CA LYS A 136 13.74 -3.64 3.63
C LYS A 136 14.30 -4.98 4.04
N GLY A 137 14.26 -5.95 3.12
CA GLY A 137 14.78 -7.30 3.28
C GLY A 137 13.71 -8.33 3.65
N VAL A 138 14.15 -9.57 3.86
CA VAL A 138 13.27 -10.70 4.19
C VAL A 138 13.14 -10.86 5.71
N PHE A 139 11.92 -11.09 6.18
CA PHE A 139 11.62 -11.25 7.61
C PHE A 139 11.28 -12.68 7.98
N ASP A 140 11.62 -13.08 9.20
CA ASP A 140 11.25 -14.41 9.70
C ASP A 140 9.73 -14.53 9.75
N LYS A 141 9.22 -15.68 9.29
CA LYS A 141 7.78 -15.97 9.26
C LYS A 141 7.09 -15.75 10.61
N GLU A 142 7.77 -16.05 11.73
CA GLU A 142 7.24 -15.81 13.07
C GLU A 142 6.95 -14.33 13.35
N ILE A 143 7.82 -13.42 12.87
CA ILE A 143 7.62 -11.97 13.00
C ILE A 143 6.42 -11.54 12.15
N VAL A 144 6.32 -12.03 10.91
CA VAL A 144 5.23 -11.69 9.99
C VAL A 144 3.88 -12.14 10.57
N GLU A 145 3.79 -13.37 11.08
CA GLU A 145 2.58 -13.88 11.71
C GLU A 145 2.23 -13.12 13.00
N GLU A 146 3.20 -12.78 13.85
CA GLU A 146 2.94 -11.95 15.04
C GLU A 146 2.31 -10.60 14.63
N ILE A 147 2.86 -9.96 13.60
CA ILE A 147 2.34 -8.69 13.10
C ILE A 147 0.91 -8.85 12.55
N ARG A 148 0.63 -9.91 11.78
CA ARG A 148 -0.71 -10.22 11.25
C ARG A 148 -1.72 -10.42 12.37
N GLU A 149 -1.38 -11.22 13.37
CA GLU A 149 -2.24 -11.47 14.54
C GLU A 149 -2.50 -10.18 15.33
N LYS A 150 -1.48 -9.35 15.54
CA LYS A 150 -1.63 -8.06 16.25
C LYS A 150 -2.46 -7.06 15.46
N ALA A 151 -2.27 -6.98 14.15
CA ALA A 151 -3.10 -6.15 13.28
C ALA A 151 -4.57 -6.59 13.37
N GLN A 152 -4.85 -7.89 13.31
CA GLN A 152 -6.21 -8.42 13.45
C GLN A 152 -6.79 -8.15 14.85
N PHE A 153 -5.99 -8.31 15.91
CA PHE A 153 -6.39 -7.97 17.27
C PHE A 153 -6.76 -6.49 17.41
N PHE A 154 -5.94 -5.56 16.91
CA PHE A 154 -6.23 -4.13 16.97
C PHE A 154 -7.48 -3.77 16.19
N TYR A 155 -7.69 -4.39 15.03
CA TYR A 155 -8.91 -4.23 14.24
C TYR A 155 -10.16 -4.62 15.05
N PHE A 156 -10.20 -5.86 15.57
CA PHE A 156 -11.34 -6.32 16.38
C PHE A 156 -11.50 -5.57 17.70
N HIS A 157 -10.42 -5.02 18.26
CA HIS A 157 -10.52 -4.17 19.42
C HIS A 157 -11.19 -2.83 19.06
N SER A 158 -10.85 -2.26 17.91
CA SER A 158 -11.35 -0.95 17.45
C SER A 158 -12.85 -0.92 17.19
N ILE A 159 -13.46 -2.02 16.72
CA ILE A 159 -14.91 -2.11 16.48
C ILE A 159 -15.77 -2.08 17.75
N ASN A 160 -15.16 -2.20 18.93
CA ASN A 160 -15.88 -2.08 20.21
C ASN A 160 -16.07 -0.61 20.65
N PHE A 161 -15.51 0.34 19.91
CA PHE A 161 -15.62 1.77 20.19
C PHE A 161 -16.72 2.42 19.35
N GLU A 162 -17.00 3.70 19.61
CA GLU A 162 -18.02 4.44 18.87
C GLU A 162 -17.80 4.35 17.35
N LYS A 163 -18.90 4.13 16.62
CA LYS A 163 -18.94 4.16 15.16
C LYS A 163 -18.28 5.46 14.68
N ASN A 164 -17.31 5.35 13.76
CA ASN A 164 -16.42 6.41 13.24
C ASN A 164 -15.08 6.62 13.98
N ALA A 165 -14.87 6.06 15.18
CA ALA A 165 -13.56 6.10 15.85
C ALA A 165 -12.63 4.93 15.45
N GLU A 166 -13.20 3.88 14.87
CA GLU A 166 -12.55 2.60 14.53
C GLU A 166 -11.24 2.81 13.76
N ASN A 167 -11.29 3.53 12.63
CA ASN A 167 -10.13 3.74 11.75
C ASN A 167 -8.99 4.48 12.44
N LYS A 168 -9.31 5.49 13.25
CA LYS A 168 -8.32 6.23 14.03
C LYS A 168 -7.69 5.34 15.10
N ILE A 169 -8.50 4.65 15.90
CA ILE A 169 -8.01 3.80 17.00
C ILE A 169 -7.17 2.66 16.46
N TYR A 170 -7.63 2.01 15.39
CA TYR A 170 -6.91 0.94 14.73
C TYR A 170 -5.56 1.42 14.20
N GLY A 171 -5.56 2.47 13.36
CA GLY A 171 -4.36 3.02 12.76
C GLY A 171 -3.34 3.50 13.79
N ASP A 172 -3.77 4.22 14.84
CA ASP A 172 -2.87 4.72 15.89
C ASP A 172 -2.26 3.57 16.71
N SER A 173 -3.04 2.51 16.98
CA SER A 173 -2.55 1.31 17.69
C SER A 173 -1.53 0.55 16.85
N LEU A 174 -1.80 0.38 15.55
CA LEU A 174 -0.91 -0.30 14.62
C LEU A 174 0.41 0.47 14.45
N LEU A 175 0.33 1.79 14.23
CA LEU A 175 1.48 2.67 14.12
C LEU A 175 2.38 2.58 15.36
N LYS A 176 1.78 2.60 16.56
CA LYS A 176 2.51 2.48 17.81
C LYS A 176 3.16 1.10 17.96
N TYR A 177 2.47 0.03 17.58
CA TYR A 177 3.00 -1.32 17.68
C TYR A 177 4.18 -1.53 16.74
N ILE A 178 4.02 -1.26 15.44
CA ILE A 178 5.09 -1.41 14.46
C ILE A 178 6.32 -0.59 14.87
N ASN A 179 6.17 0.71 15.06
CA ASN A 179 7.32 1.59 15.24
C ASN A 179 8.02 1.47 16.61
N ASN A 180 7.34 0.96 17.65
CA ASN A 180 7.93 0.90 19.00
C ASN A 180 8.20 -0.53 19.50
N LYS A 181 7.56 -1.54 18.91
CA LYS A 181 7.64 -2.93 19.40
C LYS A 181 8.30 -3.86 18.41
N VAL A 182 8.07 -3.67 17.11
CA VAL A 182 8.72 -4.49 16.08
C VAL A 182 10.16 -3.97 15.90
N LYS A 183 11.16 -4.77 16.29
CA LYS A 183 12.57 -4.36 16.32
C LYS A 183 13.37 -4.78 15.07
N ASN A 184 12.74 -4.74 13.90
CA ASN A 184 13.25 -5.42 12.71
C ASN A 184 13.35 -4.52 11.48
N ASN A 185 13.75 -3.25 11.58
CA ASN A 185 13.80 -2.34 10.42
C ASN A 185 12.47 -2.19 9.64
N ILE A 186 11.35 -2.61 10.23
CA ILE A 186 10.00 -2.40 9.71
C ILE A 186 9.51 -1.08 10.29
N LYS A 187 8.99 -0.21 9.42
CA LYS A 187 8.47 1.09 9.82
C LYS A 187 7.13 1.33 9.15
N LEU A 188 6.19 1.87 9.91
CA LEU A 188 4.91 2.32 9.41
C LEU A 188 4.85 3.85 9.51
N ILE A 189 4.48 4.52 8.43
CA ILE A 189 4.36 5.97 8.38
C ILE A 189 2.92 6.30 8.00
N LYS A 190 2.36 7.30 8.69
CA LYS A 190 1.06 7.88 8.36
C LYS A 190 1.27 9.32 7.91
N VAL A 191 0.89 9.62 6.68
CA VAL A 191 0.82 10.98 6.15
C VAL A 191 -0.64 11.38 6.07
N ARG A 192 -0.98 12.55 6.60
CA ARG A 192 -2.34 13.11 6.53
C ARG A 192 -2.37 14.16 5.44
N TYR A 193 -3.37 14.12 4.59
CA TYR A 193 -3.59 15.21 3.64
C TYR A 193 -4.07 16.45 4.42
N HIS A 194 -3.49 17.60 4.11
CA HIS A 194 -3.85 18.89 4.67
C HIS A 194 -4.87 19.62 3.80
#